data_AF-A0A7V2RVL1-F1
#
_entry.id   AF-A0A7V2RVL1-F1
#
_cell.length_a   1.000
_cell.length_b   1.000
_cell.length_c   1.000
_cell.angle_alpha   90.00
_cell.angle_beta   90.00
_cell.angle_gamma   90.00
#
_symmetry.space_group_name_H-M   'P 1'
#
loop_
_entity.id
_entity.type
_entity.pdbx_description
1 polymer ?
#
loop_
_entity_poly.entity_id
_entity_poly.type
_entity_poly.pdbx_seq_one_letter_code
_entity_poly.pdbx_strand_id
1 'polypeptide(L)'
;RMVVTLAFFVLGSVIGTAHMPFWLAQPSLPPISLVRELGLVPALTLNLALFGAIVLLTLVVERRRGGPERLPRRRWDLLRGPWPILAGAVALALLNYATLALAGRPWGITWGFALWGAKLFDAIGIPVREWPYWAVRAGALDAPLWRDVTSVMNVGIILGAFLAAGLAGAFRPVWRLPPRAVLSAAIGGLLLGYGARLAFGCNIGAFFSGIASGSLHGWAWMVFAFAGNWLGTYLRPLFGMSRG
;
A
#
# COMPACT_ATOMS: atom_id res chain seq x y z
N ARG A 1 -3.87 -15.13 -9.78
CA ARG A 1 -4.33 -14.60 -8.46
C ARG A 1 -4.18 -13.08 -8.40
N MET A 2 -2.99 -12.55 -8.70
CA MET A 2 -2.70 -11.10 -8.67
C MET A 2 -3.66 -10.27 -9.53
N VAL A 3 -3.97 -10.69 -10.77
CA VAL A 3 -4.90 -9.97 -11.64
C VAL A 3 -6.30 -9.85 -11.02
N VAL A 4 -6.81 -10.95 -10.43
CA VAL A 4 -8.10 -10.95 -9.72
C VAL A 4 -8.05 -9.97 -8.55
N THR A 5 -7.02 -10.05 -7.71
CA THR A 5 -6.86 -9.12 -6.58
C THR A 5 -6.80 -7.67 -7.06
N LEU A 6 -6.09 -7.37 -8.14
CA LEU A 6 -5.99 -6.03 -8.69
C LEU A 6 -7.33 -5.52 -9.24
N ALA A 7 -8.06 -6.33 -10.00
CA ALA A 7 -9.38 -5.96 -10.52
C ALA A 7 -10.36 -5.64 -9.38
N PHE A 8 -10.40 -6.50 -8.36
CA PHE A 8 -11.25 -6.28 -7.19
C PHE A 8 -10.74 -5.16 -6.28
N PHE A 9 -9.43 -4.87 -6.28
CA PHE A 9 -8.86 -3.68 -5.63
C PHE A 9 -9.35 -2.41 -6.30
N VAL A 10 -9.28 -2.33 -7.63
CA VAL A 10 -9.80 -1.19 -8.40
C VAL A 10 -11.30 -1.01 -8.11
N LEU A 11 -12.07 -2.09 -8.20
CA LEU A 11 -13.50 -2.09 -7.86
C LEU A 11 -13.76 -1.57 -6.44
N GLY A 12 -13.07 -2.12 -5.43
CA GLY A 12 -13.21 -1.70 -4.04
C GLY A 12 -12.82 -0.24 -3.83
N SER A 13 -11.78 0.24 -4.53
CA SER A 13 -11.38 1.65 -4.49
C SER A 13 -12.43 2.57 -5.08
N VAL A 14 -13.08 2.22 -6.19
CA VAL A 14 -14.17 3.02 -6.76
C VAL A 14 -15.38 3.05 -5.85
N ILE A 15 -15.80 1.89 -5.32
CA ILE A 15 -16.87 1.81 -4.32
C ILE A 15 -16.53 2.67 -3.10
N GLY A 16 -15.26 2.66 -2.67
CA GLY A 16 -14.76 3.52 -1.61
C GLY A 16 -15.02 5.00 -1.90
N THR A 17 -14.78 5.46 -3.14
CA THR A 17 -15.05 6.86 -3.53
C THR A 17 -16.53 7.23 -3.47
N ALA A 18 -17.44 6.30 -3.76
CA ALA A 18 -18.87 6.53 -3.64
C ALA A 18 -19.29 6.73 -2.17
N HIS A 19 -18.72 5.95 -1.25
CA HIS A 19 -19.04 6.01 0.18
C HIS A 19 -18.27 7.08 0.96
N MET A 20 -17.24 7.71 0.37
CA MET A 20 -16.42 8.72 1.05
C MET A 20 -17.23 9.83 1.74
N PRO A 21 -18.31 10.39 1.15
CA PRO A 21 -19.08 11.45 1.81
C PRO A 21 -19.66 11.02 3.17
N PHE A 22 -20.13 9.77 3.28
CA PHE A 22 -20.64 9.23 4.54
C PHE A 22 -19.54 9.17 5.62
N TRP A 23 -18.36 8.68 5.26
CA TRP A 23 -17.24 8.54 6.20
C TRP A 23 -16.66 9.88 6.63
N LEU A 24 -16.59 10.85 5.71
CA LEU A 24 -16.13 12.20 6.02
C LEU A 24 -17.10 12.97 6.91
N ALA A 25 -18.38 12.59 6.95
CA ALA A 25 -19.37 13.17 7.86
C ALA A 25 -19.29 12.61 9.29
N GLN A 26 -18.51 11.54 9.53
CA GLN A 26 -18.34 10.97 10.87
C GLN A 26 -17.39 11.83 11.72
N PRO A 27 -17.48 11.74 13.06
CA PRO A 27 -16.53 12.40 13.95
C PRO A 27 -15.09 12.02 13.60
N SER A 28 -14.24 13.02 13.42
CA SER A 28 -12.83 12.84 13.10
C SER A 28 -11.96 13.76 13.94
N LEU A 29 -10.77 13.28 14.27
CA LEU A 29 -9.73 14.10 14.88
C LEU A 29 -9.01 14.90 13.79
N PRO A 30 -8.59 16.14 14.09
CA PRO A 30 -7.76 16.90 13.16
C PRO A 30 -6.43 16.17 12.90
N PRO A 31 -5.77 16.41 11.75
CA PRO A 31 -4.46 15.81 11.49
C PRO A 31 -3.42 16.25 12.54
N ILE A 32 -2.95 15.32 13.36
CA ILE A 32 -1.93 15.57 14.39
C ILE A 32 -0.54 15.27 13.83
N SER A 33 0.34 16.28 13.88
CA SER A 33 1.72 16.20 13.44
C SER A 33 2.66 16.36 14.63
N LEU A 34 3.32 15.28 15.06
CA LEU A 34 4.24 15.28 16.20
C LEU A 34 5.36 16.30 16.04
N VAL A 35 5.83 16.53 14.80
CA VAL A 35 6.88 17.51 14.51
C VAL A 35 6.40 18.95 14.76
N ARG A 36 5.10 19.23 14.56
CA ARG A 36 4.52 20.57 14.79
C ARG A 36 4.26 20.80 16.27
N GLU A 37 3.79 19.77 16.97
CA GLU A 37 3.44 19.86 18.41
C GLU A 37 4.67 19.83 19.32
N LEU A 38 5.64 18.96 19.05
CA LEU A 38 6.78 18.69 19.93
C LEU A 38 8.10 19.29 19.42
N GLY A 39 8.12 19.82 18.20
CA GLY A 39 9.34 20.21 17.51
C GLY A 39 10.08 19.02 16.88
N LEU A 40 11.04 19.33 16.00
CA LEU A 40 11.74 18.33 15.20
C LEU A 40 12.55 17.33 16.05
N VAL A 41 13.36 17.84 16.97
CA VAL A 41 14.28 16.99 17.76
C VAL A 41 13.50 16.02 18.66
N PRO A 42 12.52 16.46 19.47
CA PRO A 42 11.74 15.54 20.30
C PRO A 42 10.88 14.56 19.50
N ALA A 43 10.31 14.99 18.37
CA ALA A 43 9.55 14.09 17.50
C ALA A 43 10.44 13.02 16.87
N LEU A 44 11.66 13.38 16.46
CA LEU A 44 12.63 12.45 15.90
C LEU A 44 13.13 11.45 16.95
N THR A 45 13.50 11.91 18.15
CA THR A 45 13.96 11.03 19.23
C THR A 45 12.86 10.06 19.64
N LEU A 46 11.60 10.51 19.71
CA LEU A 46 10.46 9.64 19.98
C LEU A 46 10.29 8.56 18.90
N ASN A 47 10.33 8.92 17.61
CA ASN A 47 10.23 7.95 16.52
C ASN A 47 11.38 6.93 16.57
N LEU A 48 12.62 7.38 16.78
CA LEU A 48 13.79 6.50 16.90
C LEU A 48 13.69 5.59 18.12
N ALA A 49 13.22 6.09 19.26
CA ALA A 49 12.97 5.30 20.46
C ALA A 49 11.90 4.22 20.23
N LEU A 50 10.81 4.56 19.53
CA LEU A 50 9.76 3.60 19.16
C LEU A 50 10.29 2.52 18.22
N PHE A 51 11.06 2.89 17.19
CA PHE A 51 11.71 1.90 16.32
C PHE A 51 12.67 1.00 17.09
N GLY A 52 13.49 1.58 17.98
CA GLY A 52 14.38 0.83 18.85
C GLY A 52 13.62 -0.15 19.74
N ALA A 53 12.50 0.27 20.34
CA ALA A 53 11.64 -0.58 21.16
C ALA A 53 11.04 -1.73 20.36
N ILE A 54 10.55 -1.48 19.14
CA ILE A 54 10.03 -2.53 18.24
C ILE A 54 11.13 -3.54 17.93
N VAL A 55 12.33 -3.09 17.54
CA VAL A 55 13.46 -3.97 17.24
C VAL A 55 13.84 -4.82 18.47
N LEU A 56 13.94 -4.20 19.65
CA LEU A 56 14.25 -4.91 20.89
C LEU A 56 13.19 -5.96 21.22
N LEU A 57 11.90 -5.61 21.12
CA LEU A 57 10.79 -6.53 21.33
C LEU A 57 10.87 -7.72 20.35
N THR A 58 11.08 -7.46 19.06
CA THR A 58 11.23 -8.49 18.05
C THR A 58 12.39 -9.43 18.37
N LEU A 59 13.57 -8.89 18.72
CA LEU A 59 14.73 -9.70 19.10
C LEU A 59 14.48 -10.54 20.36
N VAL A 60 13.78 -10.00 21.35
CA VAL A 60 13.41 -10.75 22.56
C VAL A 60 12.46 -11.90 22.24
N VAL A 61 11.45 -11.66 21.41
CA VAL A 61 10.48 -12.68 20.98
C VAL A 61 11.17 -13.76 20.14
N GLU A 62 12.02 -13.38 19.19
CA GLU A 62 12.78 -14.32 18.36
C GLU A 62 13.70 -15.20 19.21
N ARG A 63 14.46 -14.60 20.14
CA ARG A 63 15.32 -15.38 21.05
C ARG A 63 14.53 -16.39 21.89
N ARG A 64 13.32 -16.03 22.33
CA ARG A 64 12.42 -16.95 23.05
C ARG A 64 11.83 -18.06 22.18
N ARG A 65 11.78 -17.88 20.86
CA ARG A 65 11.19 -18.82 19.89
C ARG A 65 12.21 -19.63 19.07
N GLY A 66 13.47 -19.68 19.52
CA GLY A 66 14.52 -20.48 18.85
C GLY A 66 15.53 -19.68 18.04
N GLY A 67 15.53 -18.35 18.15
CA GLY A 67 16.46 -17.45 17.48
C GLY A 67 15.96 -16.94 16.12
N PRO A 68 16.62 -15.92 15.55
CA PRO A 68 16.25 -15.37 14.24
C PRO A 68 16.43 -16.42 13.15
N GLU A 69 15.46 -16.50 12.24
CA GLU A 69 15.56 -17.31 11.03
C GLU A 69 16.75 -16.79 10.21
N ARG A 70 17.77 -17.63 10.01
CA ARG A 70 18.95 -17.26 9.24
C ARG A 70 18.56 -17.19 7.78
N LEU A 71 18.42 -15.97 7.25
CA LEU A 71 18.28 -15.78 5.81
C LEU A 71 19.47 -16.45 5.10
N PRO A 72 19.23 -17.32 4.10
CA PRO A 72 20.31 -17.99 3.40
C PRO A 72 21.24 -16.93 2.79
N ARG A 73 22.53 -16.98 3.16
CA ARG A 73 23.57 -16.13 2.57
C ARG A 73 23.80 -16.58 1.13
N ARG A 74 23.03 -16.03 0.19
CA ARG A 74 23.22 -16.23 -1.24
C ARG A 74 24.10 -15.11 -1.78
N ARG A 75 25.04 -15.43 -2.67
CA ARG A 75 25.76 -14.40 -3.43
C ARG A 75 24.73 -13.60 -4.23
N TRP A 76 24.74 -12.28 -4.08
CA TRP A 76 23.83 -11.40 -4.78
C TRP A 76 24.42 -11.05 -6.14
N ASP A 77 23.59 -11.09 -7.17
CA ASP A 77 23.88 -10.58 -8.50
C ASP A 77 23.07 -9.29 -8.67
N LEU A 78 23.71 -8.23 -9.18
CA LEU A 78 23.05 -6.96 -9.47
C LEU A 78 21.89 -7.16 -10.46
N LEU A 79 22.05 -8.05 -11.43
CA LEU A 79 21.09 -8.30 -12.50
C LEU A 79 20.09 -9.40 -12.15
N ARG A 80 20.53 -10.51 -11.54
CA ARG A 80 19.70 -11.72 -11.34
C ARG A 80 19.22 -11.96 -9.91
N GLY A 81 19.71 -11.18 -8.94
CA GLY A 81 19.35 -11.33 -7.53
C GLY A 81 20.01 -12.56 -6.85
N PRO A 82 19.64 -12.87 -5.59
CA PRO A 82 18.67 -12.15 -4.75
C PRO A 82 19.24 -10.81 -4.26
N TRP A 83 18.44 -9.76 -4.36
CA TRP A 83 18.84 -8.44 -3.86
C TRP A 83 18.71 -8.37 -2.33
N PRO A 84 19.68 -7.75 -1.63
CA PRO A 84 19.59 -7.54 -0.19
C PRO A 84 18.35 -6.73 0.19
N ILE A 85 17.65 -7.11 1.27
CA ILE A 85 16.48 -6.37 1.79
C ILE A 85 16.85 -4.91 2.07
N LEU A 86 18.05 -4.67 2.61
CA LEU A 86 18.56 -3.32 2.86
C LEU A 86 18.67 -2.48 1.58
N ALA A 87 19.09 -3.07 0.47
CA ALA A 87 19.15 -2.37 -0.82
C ALA A 87 17.74 -1.95 -1.28
N GLY A 88 16.74 -2.83 -1.10
CA GLY A 88 15.33 -2.50 -1.36
C GLY A 88 14.81 -1.39 -0.46
N ALA A 89 15.14 -1.41 0.84
CA ALA A 89 14.74 -0.36 1.78
C ALA A 89 15.36 1.01 1.46
N VAL A 90 16.66 1.05 1.14
CA VAL A 90 17.35 2.27 0.72
C VAL A 90 16.80 2.79 -0.60
N ALA A 91 16.59 1.93 -1.60
CA ALA A 91 16.00 2.31 -2.87
C ALA A 91 14.58 2.88 -2.69
N LEU A 92 13.74 2.25 -1.86
CA LEU A 92 12.40 2.74 -1.55
C LEU A 92 12.44 4.13 -0.89
N ALA A 93 13.35 4.34 0.06
CA ALA A 93 13.52 5.63 0.72
C ALA A 93 13.96 6.74 -0.26
N LEU A 94 14.97 6.46 -1.09
CA LEU A 94 15.46 7.40 -2.10
C LEU A 94 14.39 7.73 -3.15
N LEU A 95 13.68 6.73 -3.64
CA LEU A 95 12.59 6.92 -4.60
C LEU A 95 11.40 7.67 -3.98
N ASN A 96 11.09 7.44 -2.70
CA ASN A 96 10.07 8.22 -2.00
C ASN A 96 10.48 9.69 -1.89
N TYR A 97 11.75 9.95 -1.55
CA TYR A 97 12.29 11.31 -1.52
C TYR A 97 12.24 11.97 -2.91
N ALA A 98 12.67 11.26 -3.96
CA ALA A 98 12.59 11.74 -5.34
C ALA A 98 11.13 12.04 -5.75
N THR A 99 10.18 11.20 -5.35
CA THR A 99 8.75 11.42 -5.59
C THR A 99 8.26 12.68 -4.89
N LEU A 100 8.64 12.88 -3.63
CA LEU A 100 8.30 14.10 -2.89
C LEU A 100 8.90 15.34 -3.56
N ALA A 101 10.15 15.29 -3.98
CA ALA A 101 10.86 16.40 -4.63
C ALA A 101 10.26 16.76 -6.00
N LEU A 102 9.86 15.76 -6.80
CA LEU A 102 9.33 15.97 -8.15
C LEU A 102 7.82 16.24 -8.19
N ALA A 103 7.05 15.53 -7.35
CA ALA A 103 5.58 15.57 -7.38
C ALA A 103 4.98 16.48 -6.28
N GLY A 104 5.80 17.01 -5.37
CA GLY A 104 5.36 17.84 -4.24
C GLY A 104 4.52 17.10 -3.20
N ARG A 105 4.40 15.78 -3.31
CA ARG A 105 3.60 14.93 -2.41
C ARG A 105 4.28 13.58 -2.20
N PRO A 106 4.05 12.92 -1.04
CA PRO A 106 4.65 11.62 -0.79
C PRO A 106 4.18 10.54 -1.76
N TRP A 107 4.92 9.44 -1.86
CA TRP A 107 4.61 8.35 -2.78
C TRP A 107 3.26 7.72 -2.43
N GLY A 108 2.28 7.86 -3.33
CA GLY A 108 0.99 7.19 -3.27
C GLY A 108 0.67 6.48 -4.58
N ILE A 109 0.22 5.21 -4.47
CA ILE A 109 -0.13 4.34 -5.61
C ILE A 109 -1.65 4.28 -5.81
N THR A 110 -2.39 4.33 -4.71
CA THR A 110 -3.81 3.95 -4.64
C THR A 110 -4.76 4.95 -5.30
N TRP A 111 -4.32 6.21 -5.45
CA TRP A 111 -5.04 7.22 -6.24
C TRP A 111 -5.20 6.79 -7.70
N GLY A 112 -4.13 6.31 -8.36
CA GLY A 112 -4.17 5.92 -9.76
C GLY A 112 -5.19 4.81 -10.03
N PHE A 113 -5.26 3.81 -9.15
CA PHE A 113 -6.24 2.72 -9.28
C PHE A 113 -7.69 3.19 -9.12
N ALA A 114 -7.95 4.13 -8.19
CA ALA A 114 -9.28 4.72 -8.07
C ALA A 114 -9.64 5.54 -9.32
N LEU A 115 -8.69 6.30 -9.88
CA LEU A 115 -8.89 7.08 -11.09
C LEU A 115 -9.16 6.20 -12.32
N TRP A 116 -8.41 5.11 -12.49
CA TRP A 116 -8.59 4.18 -13.60
C TRP A 116 -9.95 3.50 -13.52
N GLY A 117 -10.34 3.06 -12.33
CA GLY A 117 -11.65 2.46 -12.10
C GLY A 117 -12.80 3.46 -12.31
N ALA A 118 -12.65 4.69 -11.84
CA ALA A 118 -13.66 5.73 -12.01
C ALA A 118 -13.87 6.10 -13.49
N LYS A 119 -12.80 6.23 -14.27
CA LYS A 119 -12.87 6.43 -15.72
C LYS A 119 -13.50 5.24 -16.44
N LEU A 120 -13.20 4.02 -16.01
CA LEU A 120 -13.82 2.82 -16.57
C LEU A 120 -15.33 2.80 -16.29
N PHE A 121 -15.74 3.17 -15.07
CA PHE A 121 -17.14 3.24 -14.67
C PHE A 121 -17.90 4.34 -15.42
N ASP A 122 -17.28 5.51 -15.56
CA ASP A 122 -17.80 6.61 -16.40
C ASP A 122 -17.99 6.16 -17.86
N ALA A 123 -17.02 5.44 -18.42
CA ALA A 123 -17.06 4.94 -19.80
C ALA A 123 -18.17 3.90 -20.06
N ILE A 124 -18.59 3.14 -19.04
CA ILE A 124 -19.70 2.18 -19.15
C ILE A 124 -21.06 2.78 -18.76
N GLY A 125 -21.13 4.10 -18.55
CA GLY A 125 -22.38 4.83 -18.32
C GLY A 125 -22.79 4.98 -16.85
N ILE A 126 -21.93 4.63 -15.88
CA ILE A 126 -22.19 4.94 -14.47
C ILE A 126 -21.87 6.43 -14.25
N PRO A 127 -22.78 7.24 -13.67
CA PRO A 127 -22.59 8.68 -13.50
C PRO A 127 -21.62 9.01 -12.35
N VAL A 128 -20.37 8.56 -12.46
CA VAL A 128 -19.33 8.75 -11.44
C VAL A 128 -19.00 10.22 -11.24
N ARG A 129 -19.15 11.04 -12.29
CA ARG A 129 -18.95 12.50 -12.26
C ARG A 129 -19.87 13.22 -11.27
N GLU A 130 -21.06 12.68 -11.05
CA GLU A 130 -22.05 13.25 -10.12
C GLU A 130 -21.74 12.94 -8.66
N TRP A 131 -20.85 11.98 -8.39
CA TRP A 131 -20.50 11.63 -7.02
C TRP A 131 -19.74 12.79 -6.36
N PRO A 132 -20.07 13.19 -5.11
CA PRO A 132 -19.42 14.33 -4.47
C PRO A 132 -17.89 14.26 -4.42
N TYR A 133 -17.34 13.04 -4.31
CA TYR A 133 -15.90 12.80 -4.36
C TYR A 133 -15.26 13.21 -5.70
N TRP A 134 -15.94 12.94 -6.82
CA TRP A 134 -15.44 13.19 -8.17
C TRP A 134 -15.89 14.52 -8.75
N ALA A 135 -17.03 15.06 -8.32
CA ALA A 135 -17.53 16.36 -8.75
C ALA A 135 -16.49 17.47 -8.52
N VAL A 136 -15.85 17.49 -7.35
CA VAL A 136 -14.76 18.45 -7.03
C VAL A 136 -13.42 18.08 -7.65
N ARG A 137 -13.34 16.98 -8.39
CA ARG A 137 -12.14 16.42 -9.03
C ARG A 137 -12.37 16.11 -10.52
N ALA A 138 -13.36 16.74 -11.15
CA ALA A 138 -13.76 16.46 -12.52
C ALA A 138 -12.59 16.59 -13.51
N GLY A 139 -11.70 17.56 -13.30
CA GLY A 139 -10.49 17.73 -14.12
C GLY A 139 -9.57 16.50 -14.17
N ALA A 140 -9.56 15.64 -13.14
CA ALA A 140 -8.82 14.39 -13.16
C ALA A 140 -9.50 13.32 -14.04
N LEU A 141 -10.84 13.31 -14.10
CA LEU A 141 -11.61 12.41 -14.97
C LEU A 141 -11.49 12.82 -16.44
N ASP A 142 -11.38 14.12 -16.73
CA ASP A 142 -11.25 14.62 -18.11
C ASP A 142 -9.80 14.56 -18.62
N ALA A 143 -8.81 14.73 -17.74
CA ALA A 143 -7.40 14.65 -18.13
C ALA A 143 -7.00 13.22 -18.54
N PRO A 144 -6.12 13.04 -19.54
CA PRO A 144 -5.63 11.73 -19.91
C PRO A 144 -4.72 11.13 -18.82
N LEU A 145 -4.66 9.79 -18.76
CA LEU A 145 -3.96 9.07 -17.68
C LEU A 145 -2.47 9.39 -17.59
N TRP A 146 -1.81 9.73 -18.69
CA TRP A 146 -0.38 10.07 -18.69
C TRP A 146 -0.07 11.45 -18.07
N ARG A 147 -1.08 12.31 -17.86
CA ARG A 147 -0.89 13.56 -17.11
C ARG A 147 -0.96 13.36 -15.60
N ASP A 148 -1.52 12.24 -15.14
CA ASP A 148 -1.56 11.93 -13.71
C ASP A 148 -0.26 11.24 -13.29
N VAL A 149 0.50 11.92 -12.41
CA VAL A 149 1.81 11.45 -11.92
C VAL A 149 1.71 10.05 -11.31
N THR A 150 0.65 9.77 -10.54
CA THR A 150 0.48 8.46 -9.90
C THR A 150 0.18 7.37 -10.91
N SER A 151 -0.58 7.67 -11.96
CA SER A 151 -0.87 6.74 -13.06
C SER A 151 0.40 6.36 -13.81
N VAL A 152 1.22 7.34 -14.19
CA VAL A 152 2.52 7.09 -14.85
C VAL A 152 3.45 6.29 -13.94
N MET A 153 3.52 6.65 -12.66
CA MET A 153 4.30 5.93 -11.66
C MET A 153 3.84 4.48 -11.50
N ASN A 154 2.52 4.23 -11.44
CA ASN A 154 1.98 2.87 -11.34
C ASN A 154 2.34 2.02 -12.56
N VAL A 155 2.28 2.60 -13.77
CA VAL A 155 2.75 1.93 -15.00
C VAL A 155 4.24 1.59 -14.89
N GLY A 156 5.07 2.53 -14.44
CA GLY A 156 6.49 2.31 -14.20
C GLY A 156 6.78 1.19 -13.20
N ILE A 157 6.03 1.14 -12.08
CA ILE A 157 6.14 0.06 -11.08
C ILE A 157 5.78 -1.29 -11.69
N ILE A 158 4.70 -1.37 -12.46
CA ILE A 158 4.25 -2.60 -13.11
C ILE A 158 5.33 -3.09 -14.09
N LEU A 159 5.82 -2.22 -14.98
CA LEU A 159 6.86 -2.54 -15.95
C LEU A 159 8.18 -2.95 -15.26
N GLY A 160 8.60 -2.21 -14.24
CA GLY A 160 9.79 -2.53 -13.46
C GLY A 160 9.69 -3.86 -12.74
N ALA A 161 8.52 -4.18 -12.16
CA ALA A 161 8.27 -5.47 -11.52
C ALA A 161 8.32 -6.63 -12.53
N PHE A 162 7.78 -6.46 -13.74
CA PHE A 162 7.88 -7.46 -14.81
C PHE A 162 9.33 -7.65 -15.26
N LEU A 163 10.08 -6.56 -15.47
CA LEU A 163 11.50 -6.62 -15.84
C LEU A 163 12.32 -7.35 -14.77
N ALA A 164 12.14 -6.98 -13.50
CA ALA A 164 12.83 -7.61 -12.37
C ALA A 164 12.48 -9.10 -12.25
N ALA A 165 11.21 -9.47 -12.40
CA ALA A 165 10.78 -10.88 -12.38
C ALA A 165 11.35 -11.68 -13.55
N GLY A 166 11.47 -11.06 -14.73
CA GLY A 166 12.10 -11.66 -15.91
C GLY A 166 13.60 -11.87 -15.73
N LEU A 167 14.33 -10.85 -15.27
CA LEU A 167 15.77 -10.93 -14.99
C LEU A 167 16.11 -11.93 -13.89
N ALA A 168 15.26 -12.04 -12.87
CA ALA A 168 15.40 -13.02 -11.79
C ALA A 168 15.00 -14.45 -12.19
N GLY A 169 14.48 -14.67 -13.41
CA GLY A 169 13.96 -15.97 -13.84
C GLY A 169 12.79 -16.48 -13.00
N ALA A 170 12.11 -15.59 -12.28
CA ALA A 170 11.06 -15.89 -11.32
C ALA A 170 9.65 -15.79 -11.92
N PHE A 171 9.55 -15.50 -13.22
CA PHE A 171 8.28 -15.38 -13.91
C PHE A 171 7.59 -16.75 -14.04
N ARG A 172 6.61 -17.00 -13.17
CA ARG A 172 5.84 -18.25 -13.12
C ARG A 172 4.34 -17.95 -13.16
N PRO A 173 3.74 -17.75 -14.34
CA PRO A 173 2.32 -17.46 -14.46
C PRO A 173 1.52 -18.72 -14.08
N VAL A 174 0.66 -18.59 -13.07
CA VAL A 174 -0.27 -19.63 -12.64
C VAL A 174 -1.63 -19.36 -13.27
N TRP A 175 -1.99 -20.14 -14.27
CA TRP A 175 -3.21 -19.97 -15.06
C TRP A 175 -4.44 -20.63 -14.44
N ARG A 176 -4.25 -21.71 -13.66
CA ARG A 176 -5.34 -22.43 -12.99
C ARG A 176 -5.32 -22.12 -11.51
N LEU A 177 -6.40 -21.50 -11.03
CA LEU A 177 -6.57 -21.15 -9.62
C LEU A 177 -7.81 -21.88 -9.08
N PRO A 178 -7.74 -22.51 -7.90
CA PRO A 178 -8.92 -23.12 -7.31
C PRO A 178 -9.95 -22.02 -7.00
N PRO A 179 -11.27 -22.30 -7.11
CA PRO A 179 -12.32 -21.30 -6.90
C PRO A 179 -12.22 -20.59 -5.55
N ARG A 180 -11.84 -21.31 -4.48
CA ARG A 180 -11.63 -20.73 -3.15
C ARG A 180 -10.49 -19.69 -3.11
N ALA A 181 -9.43 -19.89 -3.88
CA ALA A 181 -8.35 -18.92 -3.99
C ALA A 181 -8.77 -17.68 -4.79
N VAL A 182 -9.59 -17.85 -5.84
CA VAL A 182 -10.19 -16.73 -6.58
C VAL A 182 -11.10 -15.91 -5.67
N LEU A 183 -11.98 -16.57 -4.90
CA LEU A 183 -12.85 -15.91 -3.93
C LEU A 183 -12.04 -15.14 -2.87
N SER A 184 -10.99 -15.75 -2.31
CA SER A 184 -10.10 -15.08 -1.35
C SER A 184 -9.41 -13.86 -1.96
N ALA A 185 -9.02 -13.94 -3.24
CA ALA A 185 -8.37 -12.85 -3.96
C ALA A 185 -9.35 -11.71 -4.26
N ALA A 186 -10.60 -12.04 -4.57
CA ALA A 186 -11.67 -11.07 -4.81
C ALA A 186 -12.05 -10.33 -3.53
N ILE A 187 -12.36 -11.05 -2.45
CA ILE A 187 -12.70 -10.46 -1.15
C ILE A 187 -11.53 -9.63 -0.62
N GLY A 188 -10.31 -10.19 -0.64
CA GLY A 188 -9.11 -9.48 -0.20
C GLY A 188 -8.84 -8.23 -1.04
N GLY A 189 -9.00 -8.31 -2.36
CA GLY A 189 -8.88 -7.17 -3.26
C GLY A 189 -9.87 -6.06 -2.91
N LEU A 190 -11.16 -6.39 -2.78
CA LEU A 190 -12.21 -5.44 -2.41
C LEU A 190 -11.92 -4.72 -1.10
N LEU A 191 -11.60 -5.48 -0.04
CA LEU A 191 -11.31 -4.93 1.28
C LEU A 191 -10.07 -4.03 1.25
N LEU A 192 -9.00 -4.43 0.56
CA LEU A 192 -7.80 -3.62 0.39
C LEU A 192 -8.08 -2.34 -0.38
N GLY A 193 -8.83 -2.43 -1.49
CA GLY A 193 -9.16 -1.29 -2.34
C GLY A 193 -10.03 -0.27 -1.62
N TYR A 194 -11.07 -0.75 -0.94
CA TYR A 194 -12.00 0.06 -0.16
C TYR A 194 -11.29 0.69 1.05
N GLY A 195 -10.59 -0.13 1.83
CA GLY A 195 -9.83 0.31 3.00
C GLY A 195 -8.75 1.32 2.64
N ALA A 196 -8.08 1.19 1.50
CA ALA A 196 -7.07 2.15 1.05
C ALA A 196 -7.63 3.53 0.66
N ARG A 197 -8.96 3.67 0.45
CA ARG A 197 -9.61 4.98 0.33
C ARG A 197 -9.88 5.58 1.69
N LEU A 198 -10.48 4.79 2.59
CA LEU A 198 -10.82 5.23 3.95
C LEU A 198 -9.57 5.59 4.77
N ALA A 199 -8.49 4.84 4.59
CA ALA A 199 -7.23 5.03 5.28
C ALA A 199 -6.34 6.11 4.64
N PHE A 200 -6.81 6.76 3.58
CA PHE A 200 -6.10 7.79 2.81
C PHE A 200 -4.72 7.37 2.28
N GLY A 201 -4.48 6.07 2.07
CA GLY A 201 -3.19 5.60 1.55
C GLY A 201 -3.00 4.09 1.58
N CYS A 202 -1.79 3.68 1.22
CA CYS A 202 -1.28 2.32 1.29
C CYS A 202 -0.07 2.26 2.23
N ASN A 203 0.59 1.10 2.31
CA ASN A 203 1.80 0.91 3.13
C ASN A 203 2.91 1.94 2.83
N ILE A 204 3.07 2.37 1.57
CA ILE A 204 4.09 3.36 1.20
C ILE A 204 3.65 4.79 1.56
N GLY A 205 2.39 5.12 1.29
CA GLY A 205 1.87 6.48 1.50
C GLY A 205 1.43 6.77 2.94
N ALA A 206 0.58 5.91 3.51
CA ALA A 206 0.03 6.12 4.84
C ALA A 206 1.01 5.70 5.95
N PHE A 207 1.70 4.57 5.79
CA PHE A 207 2.63 4.07 6.80
C PHE A 207 4.02 4.68 6.67
N PHE A 208 4.75 4.34 5.60
CA PHE A 208 6.14 4.77 5.44
C PHE A 208 6.26 6.30 5.40
N SER A 209 5.53 6.95 4.49
CA SER A 209 5.59 8.40 4.37
C SER A 209 4.90 9.15 5.52
N GLY A 210 3.84 8.57 6.10
CA GLY A 210 3.15 9.17 7.24
C GLY A 210 4.01 9.19 8.51
N ILE A 211 4.71 8.10 8.81
CA ILE A 211 5.62 8.06 9.95
C ILE A 211 6.85 8.94 9.68
N ALA A 212 7.39 8.91 8.45
CA ALA A 212 8.53 9.75 8.08
C ALA A 212 8.23 11.25 8.21
N SER A 213 6.98 11.69 8.00
CA SER A 213 6.56 13.08 8.20
C SER A 213 6.16 13.42 9.64
N GLY A 214 6.23 12.45 10.57
CA GLY A 214 5.84 12.62 11.97
C GLY A 214 4.33 12.66 12.19
N SER A 215 3.54 12.12 11.27
CA SER A 215 2.08 12.04 11.41
C SER A 215 1.65 10.92 12.37
N LEU A 216 0.77 11.26 13.32
CA LEU A 216 0.16 10.26 14.21
C LEU A 216 -0.71 9.25 13.44
N HIS A 217 -1.31 9.68 12.32
CA HIS A 217 -2.09 8.81 11.44
C HIS A 217 -1.29 7.61 10.95
N GLY A 218 0.01 7.78 10.64
CA GLY A 218 0.86 6.68 10.18
C GLY A 218 1.04 5.58 11.23
N TRP A 219 1.15 5.97 12.51
CA TRP A 219 1.23 5.02 13.63
C TRP A 219 -0.11 4.33 13.90
N ALA A 220 -1.22 5.07 13.89
CA ALA A 220 -2.55 4.48 14.03
C ALA A 220 -2.85 3.50 12.88
N TRP A 221 -2.55 3.91 11.64
CA TRP A 221 -2.67 3.07 10.46
C TRP A 221 -1.89 1.76 10.61
N MET A 222 -0.66 1.82 11.13
CA MET A 222 0.17 0.64 11.35
C MET A 222 -0.54 -0.37 12.26
N VAL A 223 -1.07 0.06 13.41
CA VAL A 223 -1.75 -0.82 14.38
C VAL A 223 -2.92 -1.55 13.73
N PHE A 224 -3.80 -0.82 13.04
CA PHE A 224 -4.95 -1.42 12.39
C PHE A 224 -4.57 -2.31 11.19
N ALA A 225 -3.52 -1.94 10.45
CA ALA A 225 -3.00 -2.76 9.35
C ALA A 225 -2.42 -4.09 9.86
N PHE A 226 -1.68 -4.09 10.99
CA PHE A 226 -1.19 -5.31 11.63
C PHE A 226 -2.33 -6.18 12.14
N ALA A 227 -3.34 -5.59 12.81
CA ALA A 227 -4.52 -6.33 13.27
C ALA A 227 -5.29 -6.96 12.10
N GLY A 228 -5.49 -6.20 11.02
CA GLY A 228 -6.12 -6.71 9.79
C GLY A 228 -5.31 -7.81 9.12
N ASN A 229 -3.98 -7.71 9.09
CA ASN A 229 -3.11 -8.77 8.57
C ASN A 229 -3.19 -10.05 9.41
N TRP A 230 -3.19 -9.92 10.74
CA TRP A 230 -3.35 -11.06 11.66
C TRP A 230 -4.70 -11.76 11.48
N LEU A 231 -5.79 -11.00 11.38
CA LEU A 231 -7.10 -11.57 11.06
C LEU A 231 -7.09 -12.24 9.68
N GLY A 232 -6.49 -11.60 8.69
CA GLY A 232 -6.36 -12.13 7.34
C GLY A 232 -5.61 -13.47 7.30
N THR A 233 -4.49 -13.61 8.03
CA THR A 233 -3.75 -14.88 8.11
C THR A 233 -4.52 -15.95 8.88
N TYR A 234 -5.26 -15.56 9.93
CA TYR A 234 -6.11 -16.48 10.67
C TYR A 234 -7.26 -17.05 9.82
N LEU A 235 -7.83 -16.25 8.92
CA LEU A 235 -8.93 -16.65 8.03
C LEU A 235 -8.47 -17.41 6.77
N ARG A 236 -7.16 -17.43 6.45
CA ARG A 236 -6.61 -18.14 5.26
C ARG A 236 -7.06 -19.61 5.11
N PRO A 237 -7.14 -20.42 6.19
CA PRO A 237 -7.56 -21.82 6.09
C PRO A 237 -8.99 -22.00 5.57
N LEU A 238 -9.89 -21.03 5.81
CA LEU A 238 -11.27 -21.07 5.30
C LEU A 238 -11.31 -21.11 3.77
N PHE A 239 -10.27 -20.58 3.12
CA PHE A 239 -10.13 -20.58 1.67
C PHE A 239 -9.24 -21.71 1.13
N GLY A 240 -8.90 -22.71 1.98
CA GLY A 240 -8.06 -23.84 1.59
C GLY A 240 -6.57 -23.48 1.40
N MET A 241 -6.09 -22.41 2.05
CA MET A 241 -4.67 -22.03 2.07
C MET A 241 -4.04 -22.42 3.41
N SER A 242 -2.76 -22.82 3.42
CA SER A 242 -2.06 -23.11 4.69
C SER A 242 -1.97 -21.86 5.59
N ARG A 243 -1.95 -22.08 6.91
CA ARG A 243 -1.52 -21.05 7.85
C ARG A 243 -0.04 -20.78 7.57
N GLY A 244 0.25 -19.54 7.17
CA GLY A 244 1.64 -19.08 6.99
C GLY A 244 2.27 -18.74 8.31
#